data_AF-A0A6A4I923-F1
#
_entry.id   AF-A0A6A4I923-F1
#
_cell.length_a   1.000
_cell.length_b   1.000
_cell.length_c   1.000
_cell.angle_alpha   90.00
_cell.angle_beta   90.00
_cell.angle_gamma   90.00
#
_symmetry.space_group_name_H-M   'P 1'
#
loop_
_entity.id
_entity.type
_entity.pdbx_description
1 polymer ?
#
loop_
_entity_poly.entity_id
_entity_poly.type
_entity_poly.pdbx_seq_one_letter_code
_entity_poly.pdbx_strand_id
1 'polypeptide(L)'
;MIDSSSQAYKKARRQYLKTTRYRDPNIKNDWSPFRTAEKRFKAKFPPPDLTKVLDLATLDETRASEVTAGIWAGRPDAVETREFFTKSNRKGYTFPSIPGLVLLPAFLSPKKQRELVRWSLEEHSHTPNETNLDVHYLLPSKGLWKETVQDGTALVYPRPIEADTIYE
;
A
#
# COMPACT_ATOMS: atom_id res chain seq x y z
N MET A 1 -0.08 15.94 13.76
CA MET A 1 -0.57 15.47 15.07
C MET A 1 -2.10 15.38 14.98
N ILE A 2 -2.74 14.24 15.31
CA ILE A 2 -4.22 14.16 15.22
C ILE A 2 -4.82 14.93 16.39
N ASP A 3 -5.72 15.86 16.08
CA ASP A 3 -6.48 16.61 17.08
C ASP A 3 -7.39 15.68 17.89
N SER A 4 -7.01 15.46 19.15
CA SER A 4 -7.72 14.60 20.09
C SER A 4 -9.07 15.17 20.52
N SER A 5 -9.30 16.47 20.27
CA SER A 5 -10.56 17.16 20.55
C SER A 5 -11.60 16.97 19.43
N SER A 6 -11.14 16.62 18.22
CA SER A 6 -11.98 16.43 17.03
C SER A 6 -13.05 15.35 17.21
N GLN A 7 -14.21 15.56 16.57
CA GLN A 7 -15.30 14.58 16.58
C GLN A 7 -14.89 13.25 15.93
N ALA A 8 -14.10 13.31 14.86
CA ALA A 8 -13.57 12.13 14.17
C ALA A 8 -12.71 11.27 15.10
N TYR A 9 -11.80 11.88 15.86
CA TYR A 9 -10.97 11.18 16.84
C TYR A 9 -11.80 10.52 17.93
N LYS A 10 -12.78 11.25 18.50
CA LYS A 10 -13.69 10.71 19.52
C LYS A 10 -14.49 9.52 18.99
N LYS A 11 -14.99 9.57 17.75
CA LYS A 11 -15.70 8.46 17.08
C LYS A 11 -14.79 7.25 16.90
N ALA A 12 -13.58 7.45 16.37
CA ALA A 12 -12.60 6.38 16.17
C ALA A 12 -12.19 5.72 17.49
N ARG A 13 -11.97 6.51 18.55
CA ARG A 13 -11.67 6.01 19.90
C ARG A 13 -12.80 5.13 20.45
N ARG A 14 -14.06 5.57 20.34
CA ARG A 14 -15.21 4.79 20.78
C ARG A 14 -15.31 3.46 20.03
N GLN A 15 -15.14 3.49 18.70
CA GLN A 15 -15.16 2.28 17.89
C GLN A 15 -14.03 1.32 18.27
N TYR A 16 -12.81 1.82 18.44
CA TYR A 16 -11.67 1.04 18.91
C TYR A 16 -11.98 0.33 20.22
N LEU A 17 -12.39 1.07 21.26
CA LEU A 17 -12.74 0.51 22.56
C LEU A 17 -13.86 -0.54 22.47
N LYS A 18 -14.88 -0.32 21.63
CA LYS A 18 -15.95 -1.30 21.39
C LYS A 18 -15.41 -2.60 20.78
N THR A 19 -14.56 -2.48 19.76
CA THR A 19 -14.02 -3.65 19.03
C THR A 19 -12.96 -4.42 19.81
N THR A 20 -12.23 -3.76 20.72
CA THR A 20 -11.15 -4.40 21.49
C THR A 20 -11.54 -4.80 22.90
N ARG A 21 -12.78 -4.51 23.35
CA ARG A 21 -13.23 -4.77 24.72
C ARG A 21 -13.07 -6.24 25.15
N TYR A 22 -13.33 -7.17 24.25
CA TYR A 22 -13.26 -8.62 24.51
C TYR A 22 -12.02 -9.27 23.90
N ARG A 23 -11.01 -8.47 23.54
CA ARG A 23 -9.76 -9.02 23.02
C ARG A 23 -8.97 -9.62 24.17
N ASP A 24 -8.53 -10.87 24.00
CA ASP A 24 -7.62 -11.51 24.94
C ASP A 24 -6.38 -10.61 25.15
N PRO A 25 -6.08 -10.18 26.39
CA PRO A 25 -4.91 -9.36 26.68
C PRO A 25 -3.58 -10.07 26.37
N ASN A 26 -3.56 -11.41 26.41
CA ASN A 26 -2.37 -12.22 26.21
C ASN A 26 -2.13 -12.60 24.75
N ILE A 27 -3.04 -12.29 23.82
CA ILE A 27 -2.91 -12.62 22.39
C ILE A 27 -1.60 -12.13 21.77
N LYS A 28 -0.99 -11.09 22.35
CA LYS A 28 0.28 -10.52 21.89
C LYS A 28 1.49 -11.36 22.26
N ASN A 29 1.40 -12.17 23.31
CA ASN A 29 2.51 -13.01 23.77
C ASN A 29 2.82 -14.11 22.76
N ASP A 30 1.82 -14.53 21.98
CA ASP A 30 1.96 -15.54 20.94
C ASP A 30 2.44 -14.96 19.60
N TRP A 31 2.64 -13.63 19.51
CA TRP A 31 3.04 -13.01 18.25
C TRP A 31 4.56 -13.03 18.08
N SER A 32 5.00 -13.53 16.93
CA SER A 32 6.38 -13.31 16.48
C SER A 32 6.70 -11.81 16.37
N PRO A 33 7.98 -11.42 16.40
CA PRO A 33 8.38 -10.02 16.20
C PRO A 33 7.82 -9.42 14.91
N PHE A 34 7.82 -10.19 13.81
CA PHE A 34 7.27 -9.77 12.53
C PHE A 34 5.75 -9.54 12.61
N ARG A 35 5.01 -10.47 13.23
CA ARG A 35 3.55 -10.33 13.41
C ARG A 35 3.20 -9.13 14.28
N THR A 36 4.01 -8.87 15.31
CA THR A 36 3.85 -7.69 16.17
C THR A 36 4.04 -6.39 15.38
N ALA A 37 5.09 -6.32 14.54
CA ALA A 37 5.33 -5.17 13.67
C ALA A 37 4.19 -4.98 12.64
N GLU A 38 3.77 -6.06 11.97
CA GLU A 38 2.67 -6.04 11.02
C GLU A 38 1.36 -5.54 11.66
N LYS A 39 0.99 -6.08 12.84
CA LYS A 39 -0.22 -5.65 13.56
C LYS A 39 -0.13 -4.20 14.01
N ARG A 40 1.05 -3.73 14.40
CA ARG A 40 1.30 -2.31 14.73
C ARG A 40 1.03 -1.41 13.53
N PHE A 41 1.60 -1.69 12.36
CA PHE A 41 1.46 -0.80 11.19
C PHE A 41 0.11 -0.93 10.47
N LYS A 42 -0.59 -2.07 10.60
CA LYS A 42 -1.97 -2.23 10.08
C LYS A 42 -3.04 -1.62 11.00
N ALA A 43 -2.69 -1.13 12.18
CA ALA A 43 -3.66 -0.56 13.10
C ALA A 43 -4.24 0.76 12.56
N LYS A 44 -5.57 0.85 12.46
CA LYS A 44 -6.26 2.09 12.07
C LYS A 44 -6.39 3.09 13.22
N PHE A 45 -6.46 2.59 14.45
CA PHE A 45 -6.55 3.41 15.66
C PHE A 45 -5.88 2.69 16.85
N PRO A 46 -5.09 3.39 17.69
CA PRO A 46 -4.52 4.70 17.37
C PRO A 46 -3.67 4.61 16.08
N PRO A 47 -3.45 5.72 15.36
CA PRO A 47 -2.56 5.73 14.21
C PRO A 47 -1.18 5.20 14.62
N PRO A 48 -0.51 4.43 13.74
CA PRO A 48 0.80 3.89 14.07
C PRO A 48 1.81 5.03 14.22
N ASP A 49 2.65 4.92 15.24
CA ASP A 49 3.84 5.74 15.37
C ASP A 49 4.87 5.32 14.31
N LEU A 50 5.23 6.27 13.44
CA LEU A 50 6.13 6.10 12.30
C LEU A 50 7.58 6.50 12.61
N THR A 51 7.92 6.90 13.83
CA THR A 51 9.30 7.30 14.20
C THR A 51 10.35 6.21 13.97
N LYS A 52 9.94 4.94 13.89
CA LYS A 52 10.82 3.79 13.58
C LYS A 52 10.74 3.34 12.12
N VAL A 53 10.12 4.12 11.24
CA VAL A 53 10.00 3.82 9.81
C VAL A 53 11.06 4.62 9.06
N LEU A 54 11.83 3.94 8.22
CA LEU A 54 12.77 4.59 7.33
C LEU A 54 12.02 5.41 6.28
N ASP A 55 12.31 6.70 6.22
CA ASP A 55 11.71 7.62 5.26
C ASP A 55 12.79 8.51 4.66
N LEU A 56 13.28 8.12 3.49
CA LEU A 56 14.36 8.82 2.78
C LEU A 56 13.85 10.04 2.01
N ALA A 57 12.53 10.20 1.84
CA ALA A 57 11.96 11.38 1.22
C ALA A 57 12.20 12.63 2.06
N THR A 58 12.42 12.49 3.38
CA THR A 58 12.75 13.61 4.27
C THR A 58 14.13 14.19 4.02
N LEU A 59 15.01 13.48 3.28
CA LEU A 59 16.33 13.98 2.85
C LEU A 59 16.28 14.73 1.52
N ASP A 60 15.15 14.69 0.81
CA ASP A 60 14.98 15.33 -0.48
C ASP A 60 14.39 16.74 -0.30
N GLU A 61 15.24 17.75 -0.46
CA GLU A 61 14.86 19.16 -0.32
C GLU A 61 13.72 19.56 -1.26
N THR A 62 13.63 18.92 -2.43
CA THR A 62 12.55 19.20 -3.40
C THR A 62 11.17 18.81 -2.87
N ARG A 63 11.12 18.01 -1.80
CA ARG A 63 9.90 17.52 -1.14
C ARG A 63 9.63 18.17 0.20
N ALA A 64 10.34 19.24 0.55
CA ALA A 64 10.21 19.93 1.84
C ALA A 64 8.76 20.35 2.16
N SER A 65 7.98 20.74 1.14
CA SER A 65 6.55 21.08 1.30
C SER A 65 5.70 19.86 1.70
N GLU A 66 5.98 18.69 1.11
CA GLU A 66 5.31 17.43 1.45
C GLU A 66 5.65 16.96 2.86
N VAL A 67 6.92 17.09 3.25
CA VAL A 67 7.40 16.78 4.62
C VAL A 67 6.72 17.70 5.64
N THR A 68 6.66 19.01 5.36
CA THR A 68 5.98 19.98 6.23
C THR A 68 4.47 19.70 6.34
N ALA A 69 3.85 19.24 5.25
CA ALA A 69 2.45 18.81 5.23
C ALA A 69 2.21 17.48 5.98
N GLY A 70 3.26 16.79 6.44
CA GLY A 70 3.17 15.52 7.15
C GLY A 70 2.84 14.32 6.24
N ILE A 71 3.05 14.45 4.93
CA ILE A 71 2.93 13.32 3.98
C ILE A 71 4.03 12.30 4.25
N TRP A 72 5.24 12.80 4.52
CA TRP A 72 6.42 12.03 4.93
C TRP A 72 6.64 12.28 6.41
N ALA A 73 6.69 11.21 7.20
CA ALA A 73 6.62 11.29 8.66
C ALA A 73 7.48 10.24 9.37
N GLY A 74 8.29 9.48 8.61
CA GLY A 74 9.31 8.61 9.19
C GLY A 74 10.59 9.37 9.50
N ARG A 75 11.67 8.61 9.68
CA ARG A 75 13.02 9.15 9.93
C ARG A 75 14.00 8.65 8.87
N PRO A 76 14.96 9.49 8.45
CA PRO A 76 15.97 9.06 7.48
C PRO A 76 17.02 8.11 8.08
N ASP A 77 17.13 8.07 9.41
CA ASP A 77 18.12 7.30 10.19
C ASP A 77 17.48 6.15 10.99
N ALA A 78 16.22 5.80 10.72
CA ALA A 78 15.54 4.70 11.44
C ALA A 78 16.19 3.34 11.21
N VAL A 79 16.90 3.17 10.08
CA VAL A 79 17.63 1.97 9.69
C VAL A 79 18.96 2.41 9.08
N GLU A 80 20.03 1.69 9.40
CA GLU A 80 21.34 1.95 8.78
C GLU A 80 21.25 1.75 7.26
N THR A 81 21.68 2.76 6.51
CA THR A 81 21.75 2.70 5.06
C THR A 81 23.10 3.22 4.57
N ARG A 82 23.53 2.74 3.40
CA ARG A 82 24.70 3.27 2.68
C ARG A 82 24.27 3.80 1.32
N GLU A 83 24.60 5.05 1.07
CA GLU A 83 24.31 5.70 -0.21
C GLU A 83 25.23 5.18 -1.32
N PHE A 84 24.70 5.12 -2.53
CA PHE A 84 25.48 4.94 -3.75
C PHE A 84 24.83 5.73 -4.90
N PHE A 85 25.56 5.90 -6.00
CA PHE A 85 25.07 6.57 -7.19
C PHE A 85 25.05 5.60 -8.38
N THR A 86 23.96 5.62 -9.14
CA THR A 86 23.86 4.88 -10.40
C THR A 86 24.78 5.49 -11.47
N LYS A 87 24.98 4.78 -12.59
CA LYS A 87 25.65 5.33 -13.78
C LYS A 87 24.99 6.61 -14.33
N SER A 88 23.70 6.78 -14.07
CA SER A 88 22.91 7.97 -14.42
C SER A 88 22.92 9.05 -13.32
N ASN A 89 23.87 8.98 -12.38
CA ASN A 89 24.04 9.90 -11.25
C ASN A 89 22.80 10.02 -10.35
N ARG A 90 22.06 8.92 -10.17
CA ARG A 90 20.88 8.89 -9.30
C ARG A 90 21.22 8.24 -7.98
N LYS A 91 20.75 8.85 -6.89
CA LYS A 91 20.98 8.35 -5.54
C LYS A 91 20.18 7.05 -5.29
N GLY A 92 20.85 6.07 -4.70
CA GLY A 92 20.29 4.81 -4.23
C GLY A 92 20.85 4.45 -2.86
N TYR A 93 20.23 3.47 -2.21
CA TYR A 93 20.57 3.07 -0.85
C TYR A 93 20.67 1.54 -0.74
N THR A 94 21.67 1.08 -0.01
CA THR A 94 21.85 -0.34 0.36
C THR A 94 21.73 -0.51 1.86
N PHE A 95 21.40 -1.73 2.29
CA PHE A 95 21.14 -2.06 3.69
C PHE A 95 22.17 -3.07 4.20
N PRO A 96 23.15 -2.66 5.02
CA PRO A 96 24.20 -3.56 5.49
C PRO A 96 23.68 -4.81 6.21
N SER A 97 22.57 -4.66 6.94
CA SER A 97 21.90 -5.76 7.65
C SER A 97 21.11 -6.71 6.74
N ILE A 98 20.87 -6.33 5.48
CA ILE A 98 20.11 -7.13 4.50
C ILE A 98 20.86 -7.12 3.16
N PRO A 99 21.93 -7.93 3.03
CA PRO A 99 22.70 -8.01 1.78
C PRO A 99 21.80 -8.35 0.58
N GLY A 100 21.99 -7.63 -0.53
CA GLY A 100 21.21 -7.78 -1.75
C GLY A 100 19.96 -6.89 -1.83
N LEU A 101 19.54 -6.27 -0.73
CA LEU A 101 18.46 -5.29 -0.76
C LEU A 101 18.97 -3.92 -1.23
N VAL A 102 18.33 -3.39 -2.27
CA VAL A 102 18.63 -2.08 -2.86
C VAL A 102 17.35 -1.27 -2.95
N LEU A 103 17.40 0.00 -2.53
CA LEU A 103 16.30 0.96 -2.65
C LEU A 103 16.69 2.11 -3.58
N LEU A 104 15.85 2.40 -4.56
CA LEU A 104 16.00 3.51 -5.51
C LEU A 104 14.79 4.47 -5.39
N PRO A 105 14.87 5.50 -4.53
CA PRO A 105 13.76 6.42 -4.34
C PRO A 105 13.43 7.19 -5.62
N ALA A 106 12.13 7.32 -5.90
CA ALA A 106 11.60 8.05 -7.06
C ALA A 106 12.35 7.74 -8.37
N PHE A 107 12.71 6.46 -8.60
CA PHE A 107 13.53 6.06 -9.75
C PHE A 107 12.82 6.27 -11.10
N LEU A 108 11.56 6.66 -11.15
CA LEU A 108 10.86 6.93 -12.41
C LEU A 108 10.44 8.39 -12.45
N SER A 109 10.53 9.02 -13.64
CA SER A 109 10.00 10.38 -13.80
C SER A 109 8.49 10.39 -13.55
N PRO A 110 7.89 11.50 -13.08
CA PRO A 110 6.45 11.58 -12.87
C PRO A 110 5.63 11.24 -14.12
N LYS A 111 6.14 11.60 -15.31
CA LYS A 111 5.54 11.22 -16.60
C LYS A 111 5.53 9.69 -16.75
N LYS A 112 6.68 9.04 -16.54
CA LYS A 112 6.79 7.58 -16.69
C LYS A 112 5.97 6.82 -15.64
N GLN A 113 5.88 7.33 -14.41
CA GLN A 113 5.02 6.77 -13.38
C GLN A 113 3.54 6.79 -13.84
N ARG A 114 3.04 7.92 -14.36
CA ARG A 114 1.67 8.02 -14.88
C ARG A 114 1.42 7.10 -16.08
N GLU A 115 2.38 6.98 -16.98
CA GLU A 115 2.32 6.04 -18.11
C GLU A 115 2.19 4.60 -17.63
N LEU A 116 3.03 4.17 -16.68
CA LEU A 116 2.99 2.82 -16.14
C LEU A 116 1.72 2.56 -15.34
N VAL A 117 1.24 3.53 -14.55
CA VAL A 117 -0.05 3.40 -13.84
C VAL A 117 -1.19 3.20 -14.84
N ARG A 118 -1.25 4.00 -15.91
CA ARG A 118 -2.25 3.81 -16.97
C ARG A 118 -2.11 2.44 -17.62
N TRP A 119 -0.90 2.08 -18.02
CA TRP A 119 -0.61 0.78 -18.63
C TRP A 119 -1.06 -0.39 -17.75
N SER A 120 -0.74 -0.36 -16.45
CA SER A 120 -1.15 -1.39 -15.50
C SER A 120 -2.67 -1.50 -15.35
N LEU A 121 -3.39 -0.37 -15.38
CA LEU A 121 -4.84 -0.33 -15.20
C LEU A 121 -5.62 -0.63 -16.47
N GLU A 122 -5.10 -0.25 -17.63
CA GLU A 122 -5.79 -0.35 -18.93
C GLU A 122 -5.40 -1.59 -19.72
N GLU A 123 -4.10 -1.87 -19.83
CA GLU A 123 -3.59 -2.95 -20.69
C GLU A 123 -3.25 -4.19 -19.90
N HIS A 124 -2.56 -4.06 -18.78
CA HIS A 124 -2.10 -5.23 -18.01
C HIS A 124 -3.25 -5.98 -17.34
N SER A 125 -4.33 -5.27 -16.98
CA SER A 125 -5.56 -5.86 -16.43
C SER A 125 -6.47 -6.51 -17.48
N HIS A 126 -6.11 -6.40 -18.77
CA HIS A 126 -6.89 -6.89 -19.89
C HIS A 126 -6.51 -8.34 -20.24
N THR A 127 -7.46 -9.09 -20.79
CA THR A 127 -7.22 -10.39 -21.42
C THR A 127 -6.10 -10.26 -22.47
N PRO A 128 -5.12 -11.19 -22.52
CA PRO A 128 -5.12 -12.53 -21.94
C PRO A 128 -4.54 -12.63 -20.52
N ASN A 129 -4.22 -11.52 -19.85
CA ASN A 129 -3.70 -11.60 -18.48
C ASN A 129 -4.84 -11.95 -17.53
N GLU A 130 -4.65 -13.01 -16.74
CA GLU A 130 -5.59 -13.39 -15.70
C GLU A 130 -5.47 -12.48 -14.47
N THR A 131 -6.60 -12.16 -13.90
CA THR A 131 -6.76 -11.37 -12.68
C THR A 131 -7.55 -12.16 -11.65
N ASN A 132 -7.58 -11.68 -10.41
CA ASN A 132 -8.42 -12.28 -9.37
C ASN A 132 -9.94 -12.14 -9.66
N LEU A 133 -10.34 -11.35 -10.67
CA LEU A 133 -11.74 -11.18 -11.04
C LEU A 133 -12.22 -12.29 -11.97
N ASP A 134 -11.36 -12.88 -12.79
CA ASP A 134 -11.73 -13.89 -13.80
C ASP A 134 -12.31 -15.18 -13.18
N VAL A 135 -12.01 -15.42 -11.90
CA VAL A 135 -12.56 -16.52 -11.10
C VAL A 135 -14.06 -16.37 -10.87
N HIS A 136 -14.51 -15.14 -10.62
CA HIS A 136 -15.88 -14.88 -10.16
C HIS A 136 -16.72 -14.10 -11.15
N TYR A 137 -16.10 -13.54 -12.19
CA TYR A 137 -16.74 -12.58 -13.06
C TYR A 137 -16.40 -12.81 -14.53
N LEU A 138 -17.35 -12.48 -15.39
CA LEU A 138 -17.13 -12.30 -16.83
C LEU A 138 -16.76 -10.83 -17.05
N LEU A 139 -15.50 -10.58 -17.39
CA LEU A 139 -15.00 -9.24 -17.63
C LEU A 139 -15.37 -8.74 -19.05
N PRO A 140 -15.60 -7.43 -19.24
CA PRO A 140 -15.84 -6.88 -20.56
C PRO A 140 -14.68 -7.14 -21.51
N SER A 141 -14.99 -7.46 -22.78
CA SER A 141 -13.98 -7.79 -23.79
C SER A 141 -13.04 -6.64 -24.16
N LYS A 142 -13.41 -5.39 -23.85
CA LYS A 142 -12.58 -4.18 -24.02
C LYS A 142 -11.83 -3.80 -22.74
N GLY A 143 -12.01 -4.54 -21.65
CA GLY A 143 -11.44 -4.29 -20.33
C GLY A 143 -12.23 -3.27 -19.50
N LEU A 144 -12.04 -3.36 -18.18
CA LEU A 144 -12.76 -2.53 -17.20
C LEU A 144 -12.46 -1.03 -17.37
N TRP A 145 -11.22 -0.68 -17.70
CA TRP A 145 -10.81 0.71 -17.82
C TRP A 145 -11.56 1.45 -18.93
N LYS A 146 -11.60 0.86 -20.14
CA LYS A 146 -12.27 1.48 -21.29
C LYS A 146 -13.76 1.62 -21.06
N GLU A 147 -14.41 0.58 -20.53
CA GLU A 147 -15.84 0.64 -20.21
C GLU A 147 -16.16 1.65 -19.11
N THR A 148 -15.31 1.75 -18.08
CA THR A 148 -15.52 2.72 -16.99
C THR A 148 -15.31 4.16 -17.46
N VAL A 149 -14.31 4.41 -18.31
CA VAL A 149 -13.99 5.77 -18.80
C VAL A 149 -14.95 6.21 -19.90
N GLN A 150 -15.43 5.30 -20.76
CA GLN A 150 -16.32 5.62 -21.87
C GLN A 150 -17.79 5.73 -21.43
N ASP A 151 -18.30 4.73 -20.72
CA ASP A 151 -19.74 4.60 -20.45
C ASP A 151 -20.09 4.83 -18.98
N GLY A 152 -19.10 4.89 -18.08
CA GLY A 152 -19.30 5.11 -16.64
C GLY A 152 -20.06 4.00 -15.92
N THR A 153 -20.40 2.92 -16.63
CA THR A 153 -21.34 1.88 -16.17
C THR A 153 -20.78 0.48 -16.29
N ALA A 154 -19.45 0.29 -16.39
CA ALA A 154 -18.81 -1.02 -16.58
C ALA A 154 -19.54 -2.16 -15.84
N LEU A 155 -20.35 -2.91 -16.58
CA LEU A 155 -21.17 -3.97 -16.03
C LEU A 155 -20.31 -5.23 -15.96
N VAL A 156 -20.08 -5.69 -14.74
CA VAL A 156 -19.38 -6.95 -14.48
C VAL A 156 -20.44 -7.96 -14.02
N TYR A 157 -20.54 -9.07 -14.75
CA TYR A 157 -21.50 -10.11 -14.43
C TYR A 157 -20.81 -11.21 -13.64
N PRO A 158 -21.43 -11.74 -12.57
CA PRO A 158 -20.91 -12.93 -11.91
C PRO A 158 -20.86 -14.06 -12.94
N ARG A 159 -19.77 -14.83 -12.92
CA ARG A 159 -19.69 -16.05 -13.71
C ARG A 159 -20.81 -16.98 -13.22
N PRO A 160 -21.64 -17.55 -14.11
CA PRO A 160 -22.63 -18.53 -13.70
C PRO A 160 -21.91 -19.70 -13.01
N ILE A 161 -22.49 -20.19 -11.91
CA ILE A 161 -22.03 -21.45 -11.32
C ILE A 161 -22.31 -22.50 -12.37
N GLU A 162 -21.27 -23.02 -13.02
CA GLU A 162 -21.40 -24.14 -13.94
C GLU A 162 -22.01 -25.30 -13.13
N ALA A 163 -23.27 -25.61 -13.41
CA ALA A 163 -24.02 -26.65 -12.75
C ALA A 163 -23.61 -28.02 -13.31
N ASP A 164 -22.31 -28.31 -13.41
CA ASP A 164 -21.79 -29.59 -13.90
C ASP A 164 -20.39 -29.85 -13.32
N THR A 165 -20.36 -30.20 -12.04
CA THR A 165 -19.31 -31.10 -11.52
C THR A 165 -20.02 -32.17 -10.72
N ILE A 166 -20.54 -33.17 -11.44
CA ILE A 166 -20.84 -34.47 -10.87
C ILE A 166 -19.49 -35.00 -10.42
N TYR A 167 -19.22 -34.97 -9.12
CA TYR A 167 -18.15 -35.76 -8.53
C TYR A 167 -18.59 -37.23 -8.63
N GLU A 168 -18.04 -37.96 -9.59
CA GLU A 168 -17.99 -39.43 -9.54
C GLU A 168 -17.01 -39.90 -8.46
#